data_AF-A0A2E7JEG7-F1
#
_entry.id   AF-A0A2E7JEG7-F1
#
_cell.length_a   1.000
_cell.length_b   1.000
_cell.length_c   1.000
_cell.angle_alpha   90.00
_cell.angle_beta   90.00
_cell.angle_gamma   90.00
#
_symmetry.space_group_name_H-M   'P 1'
#
loop_
_entity.id
_entity.type
_entity.pdbx_description
1 polymer ?
#
loop_
_entity_poly.entity_id
_entity_poly.type
_entity_poly.pdbx_seq_one_letter_code
_entity_poly.pdbx_strand_id
1 'polypeptide(L)'
;MKTARDNHGLDSLTLAFYYGVVIFMKLSRLIRESRLFWPSQVVISDGGLGEQGRGYFPTLCGVWDKAEIGQSKINEWHNLMSYVIFCAFHKAAYEKLSSGNKDPVRFDELDRFYMEKRILDHFRSVYPSWPKYMRNNFVNDFKS
;
A
#
# COMPACT_ATOMS: atom_id res chain seq x y z
N MET A 1 18.70 -5.77 62.10
CA MET A 1 19.34 -6.02 60.79
C MET A 1 18.29 -5.70 59.72
N LYS A 2 18.32 -4.48 59.17
CA LYS A 2 17.39 -3.99 58.12
C LYS A 2 18.04 -4.28 56.77
N THR A 3 17.49 -5.20 55.99
CA THR A 3 17.82 -5.34 54.56
C THR A 3 16.68 -4.71 53.77
N ALA A 4 16.96 -3.51 53.25
CA ALA A 4 16.15 -2.88 52.21
C ALA A 4 16.19 -3.77 50.97
N ARG A 5 15.02 -4.20 50.49
CA ARG A 5 14.87 -4.78 49.16
C ARG A 5 14.47 -3.64 48.24
N ASP A 6 15.48 -3.05 47.61
CA ASP A 6 15.31 -2.13 46.50
C ASP A 6 14.77 -2.93 45.30
N ASN A 7 13.45 -3.05 45.23
CA ASN A 7 12.79 -3.43 43.99
C ASN A 7 12.70 -2.19 43.12
N HIS A 8 13.72 -2.00 42.29
CA HIS A 8 13.69 -1.10 41.15
C HIS A 8 12.43 -1.40 40.33
N GLY A 9 11.43 -0.51 40.44
CA GLY A 9 10.33 -0.47 39.51
C GLY A 9 10.91 -0.22 38.12
N LEU A 10 10.78 -1.20 37.23
CA LEU A 10 10.98 -1.00 35.80
C LEU A 10 10.16 0.23 35.39
N ASP A 11 10.83 1.22 34.80
CA ASP A 11 10.15 2.40 34.32
C ASP A 11 9.12 2.02 33.25
N SER A 12 8.08 2.86 33.11
CA SER A 12 7.00 2.63 32.16
C SER A 12 7.48 2.58 30.69
N LEU A 13 8.67 3.10 30.39
CA LEU A 13 9.28 3.04 29.07
C LEU A 13 9.84 1.65 28.77
N THR A 14 10.43 0.98 29.76
CA THR A 14 10.97 -0.38 29.63
C THR A 14 9.84 -1.41 29.50
N LEU A 15 8.70 -1.16 30.15
CA LEU A 15 7.48 -1.95 29.98
C LEU A 15 6.83 -1.76 28.59
N ALA A 16 6.92 -0.57 27.98
CA ALA A 16 6.45 -0.35 26.60
C ALA A 16 7.31 -1.05 25.54
N PHE A 17 8.59 -1.29 25.83
CA PHE A 17 9.45 -2.14 24.99
C PHE A 17 9.15 -3.64 25.16
N TYR A 18 8.69 -4.07 26.34
CA TYR A 18 8.34 -5.47 26.63
C TYR A 18 6.90 -5.84 26.22
N TYR A 19 5.97 -4.88 26.26
CA TYR A 19 4.59 -5.00 25.77
C TYR A 19 4.44 -4.22 24.45
N GLY A 20 5.00 -4.82 23.40
CA GLY A 20 4.76 -4.54 21.98
C GLY A 20 4.06 -3.24 21.64
N VAL A 21 4.85 -2.20 21.33
CA VAL A 21 4.36 -1.07 20.53
C VAL A 21 3.68 -1.65 19.29
N VAL A 22 2.35 -1.64 19.26
CA VAL A 22 1.60 -1.99 18.07
C VAL A 22 1.87 -0.88 17.06
N ILE A 23 2.83 -1.12 16.16
CA ILE A 23 3.15 -0.18 15.09
C ILE A 23 2.02 -0.29 14.07
N PHE A 24 1.07 0.64 14.18
CA PHE A 24 0.04 0.83 13.17
C PHE A 24 0.66 1.30 11.85
N MET A 25 0.23 0.69 10.75
CA MET A 25 0.64 1.05 9.41
C MET A 25 -0.40 1.96 8.76
N LYS A 26 -0.02 3.22 8.57
CA LYS A 26 -0.88 4.27 8.02
C LYS A 26 -0.88 4.24 6.49
N LEU A 27 -2.05 4.38 5.86
CA LEU A 27 -2.17 4.45 4.41
C LEU A 27 -1.38 5.62 3.82
N SER A 28 -1.38 6.79 4.46
CA SER A 28 -0.60 7.94 4.00
C SER A 28 0.91 7.65 3.96
N ARG A 29 1.42 6.93 4.97
CA ARG A 29 2.81 6.50 5.06
C ARG A 29 3.15 5.53 3.94
N LEU A 30 2.33 4.50 3.76
CA LEU A 30 2.49 3.49 2.72
C LEU A 30 2.51 4.10 1.31
N ILE A 31 1.61 5.03 1.03
CA ILE A 31 1.59 5.76 -0.25
C ILE A 31 2.85 6.60 -0.40
N ARG A 32 3.26 7.34 0.64
CA ARG A 32 4.48 8.18 0.61
C ARG A 32 5.74 7.35 0.37
N GLU A 33 5.91 6.24 1.07
CA GLU A 33 7.06 5.34 0.93
C GLU A 33 7.06 4.70 -0.47
N SER A 34 5.89 4.33 -0.99
CA SER A 34 5.77 3.76 -2.33
C SER A 34 6.19 4.70 -3.45
N ARG A 35 6.06 6.03 -3.28
CA ARG A 35 6.49 7.01 -4.31
C ARG A 35 7.95 6.89 -4.72
N LEU A 36 8.80 6.28 -3.89
CA LEU A 36 10.21 6.06 -4.21
C LEU A 36 10.40 4.99 -5.31
N PHE A 37 9.39 4.18 -5.57
CA PHE A 37 9.44 3.04 -6.51
C PHE A 37 8.66 3.29 -7.79
N TRP A 38 7.77 4.27 -7.79
CA TRP A 38 6.86 4.54 -8.89
C TRP A 38 7.22 5.87 -9.56
N PRO A 39 7.13 5.97 -10.90
CA PRO A 39 7.30 7.24 -11.57
C PRO A 39 6.17 8.21 -11.18
N SER A 40 6.43 9.51 -11.28
CA SER A 40 5.44 10.55 -10.99
C SER A 40 4.25 10.53 -11.96
N GLN A 41 4.45 9.98 -13.16
CA GLN A 41 3.42 9.75 -14.15
C GLN A 41 3.74 8.51 -15.00
N VAL A 42 2.71 7.87 -15.52
CA VAL A 42 2.80 6.69 -16.40
C VAL A 42 2.09 7.01 -17.71
N VAL A 43 2.79 6.81 -18.82
CA VAL A 43 2.19 6.90 -20.16
C VAL A 43 1.24 5.73 -20.35
N ILE A 44 0.04 6.01 -20.88
CA ILE A 44 -1.03 5.01 -21.09
C ILE A 44 -1.46 4.89 -22.56
N SER A 45 -0.87 5.70 -23.45
CA SER A 45 -1.24 5.78 -24.86
C SER A 45 -0.90 4.52 -25.66
N ASP A 46 -0.05 3.65 -25.11
CA ASP A 46 0.30 2.34 -25.64
C ASP A 46 -0.71 1.25 -25.23
N GLY A 47 -1.69 1.60 -24.40
CA GLY A 47 -2.70 0.68 -23.92
C GLY A 47 -3.88 0.50 -24.88
N GLY A 48 -4.58 -0.61 -24.69
CA GLY A 48 -5.81 -0.96 -25.40
C GLY A 48 -6.93 -1.31 -24.44
N LEU A 49 -8.14 -0.85 -24.75
CA LEU A 49 -9.36 -1.28 -24.07
C LEU A 49 -9.80 -2.65 -24.60
N GLY A 50 -10.09 -3.56 -23.69
CA GLY A 50 -10.73 -4.84 -23.98
C GLY A 50 -12.19 -4.84 -23.55
N GLU A 51 -12.84 -5.99 -23.66
CA GLU A 51 -14.22 -6.16 -23.22
C GLU A 51 -14.35 -6.12 -21.68
N GLN A 52 -15.56 -5.76 -21.19
CA GLN A 52 -15.95 -5.90 -19.79
C GLN A 52 -15.03 -5.18 -18.76
N GLY A 53 -14.62 -3.95 -19.02
CA GLY A 53 -13.78 -3.20 -18.07
C GLY A 53 -12.32 -3.66 -18.04
N ARG A 54 -11.90 -4.49 -18.99
CA ARG A 54 -10.51 -4.94 -19.11
C ARG A 54 -9.71 -3.97 -19.97
N GLY A 55 -8.44 -3.86 -19.69
CA GLY A 55 -7.49 -3.10 -20.50
C GLY A 55 -6.09 -3.64 -20.30
N TYR A 56 -5.25 -3.49 -21.32
CA TYR A 56 -3.84 -3.86 -21.24
C TYR A 56 -2.99 -2.63 -21.52
N PHE A 57 -2.01 -2.36 -20.67
CA PHE A 57 -1.16 -1.16 -20.70
C PHE A 57 0.30 -1.61 -20.56
N PRO A 58 1.02 -1.89 -21.66
CA PRO A 58 2.36 -2.47 -21.63
C PRO A 58 3.35 -1.67 -20.75
N THR A 59 3.36 -0.35 -20.90
CA THR A 59 4.23 0.56 -20.15
C THR A 59 3.93 0.48 -18.65
N LEU A 60 2.64 0.45 -18.27
CA LEU A 60 2.26 0.30 -16.87
C LEU A 60 2.69 -1.07 -16.29
N CYS A 61 2.54 -2.16 -17.05
CA CYS A 61 3.02 -3.48 -16.62
C CYS A 61 4.53 -3.47 -16.37
N GLY A 62 5.32 -2.92 -17.29
CA GLY A 62 6.78 -2.82 -17.10
C GLY A 62 7.21 -1.90 -15.95
N VAL A 63 6.41 -0.88 -15.62
CA VAL A 63 6.61 -0.06 -14.40
C VAL A 63 6.31 -0.88 -13.15
N TRP A 64 5.21 -1.62 -13.15
CA TRP A 64 4.82 -2.47 -12.03
C TRP A 64 5.87 -3.55 -11.74
N ASP A 65 6.39 -4.23 -12.75
CA ASP A 65 7.43 -5.26 -12.59
C ASP A 65 8.64 -4.70 -11.80
N LYS A 66 9.10 -3.50 -12.16
CA LYS A 66 10.22 -2.84 -11.47
C LYS A 66 9.87 -2.42 -10.06
N ALA A 67 8.68 -1.85 -9.86
CA ALA A 67 8.22 -1.42 -8.55
C ALA A 67 8.03 -2.61 -7.59
N GLU A 68 7.46 -3.72 -8.07
CA GLU A 68 7.26 -4.95 -7.30
C GLU A 68 8.59 -5.56 -6.85
N ILE A 69 9.58 -5.65 -7.74
CA ILE A 69 10.92 -6.15 -7.39
C ILE A 69 11.56 -5.28 -6.30
N GLY A 70 11.37 -3.96 -6.35
CA GLY A 70 11.90 -3.04 -5.34
C GLY A 70 11.18 -3.13 -4.01
N GLN A 71 9.85 -3.08 -4.04
CA GLN A 71 9.00 -3.03 -2.86
C GLN A 71 8.91 -4.36 -2.11
N SER A 72 8.90 -5.49 -2.81
CA SER A 72 8.87 -6.84 -2.20
C SER A 72 10.07 -7.13 -1.31
N LYS A 73 11.20 -6.43 -1.52
CA LYS A 73 12.43 -6.57 -0.70
C LYS A 73 12.37 -5.84 0.63
N ILE A 74 11.39 -4.96 0.85
CA ILE A 74 11.31 -4.19 2.10
C ILE A 74 10.54 -4.96 3.18
N ASN A 75 9.25 -5.22 2.92
CA ASN A 75 8.38 -6.03 3.77
C ASN A 75 7.05 -6.31 3.06
N GLU A 76 6.19 -7.11 3.70
CA GLU A 76 4.89 -7.52 3.19
C GLU A 76 3.95 -6.34 2.87
N TRP A 77 4.02 -5.24 3.63
CA TRP A 77 3.21 -4.06 3.34
C TRP A 77 3.60 -3.39 2.04
N HIS A 78 4.89 -3.27 1.78
CA HIS A 78 5.39 -2.68 0.53
C HIS A 78 5.06 -3.57 -0.66
N ASN A 79 5.17 -4.90 -0.48
CA ASN A 79 4.74 -5.85 -1.49
C ASN A 79 3.25 -5.69 -1.85
N LEU A 80 2.37 -5.67 -0.84
CA LEU A 80 0.94 -5.39 -1.04
C LEU A 80 0.70 -4.04 -1.73
N MET A 81 1.43 -2.99 -1.33
CA MET A 81 1.27 -1.66 -1.90
C MET A 81 1.66 -1.58 -3.37
N SER A 82 2.64 -2.36 -3.84
CA SER A 82 2.96 -2.44 -5.26
C SER A 82 1.74 -2.87 -6.08
N TYR A 83 1.10 -3.96 -5.67
CA TYR A 83 -0.12 -4.45 -6.32
C TYR A 83 -1.27 -3.43 -6.24
N VAL A 84 -1.47 -2.79 -5.09
CA VAL A 84 -2.55 -1.81 -4.88
C VAL A 84 -2.36 -0.58 -5.78
N ILE A 85 -1.13 -0.08 -5.91
CA ILE A 85 -0.81 1.07 -6.75
C ILE A 85 -0.94 0.69 -8.23
N PHE A 86 -0.49 -0.50 -8.64
CA PHE A 86 -0.74 -1.02 -9.97
C PHE A 86 -2.23 -1.01 -10.31
N CYS A 87 -3.08 -1.55 -9.41
CA CYS A 87 -4.53 -1.53 -9.61
C CYS A 87 -5.09 -0.11 -9.76
N ALA A 88 -4.59 0.84 -8.97
CA ALA A 88 -5.07 2.22 -9.01
C ALA A 88 -4.67 2.92 -10.32
N PHE A 89 -3.42 2.74 -10.78
CA PHE A 89 -2.99 3.21 -12.08
C PHE A 89 -3.80 2.57 -13.20
N HIS A 90 -4.04 1.26 -13.14
CA HIS A 90 -4.78 0.53 -14.16
C HIS A 90 -6.21 1.04 -14.29
N LYS A 91 -6.90 1.23 -13.16
CA LYS A 91 -8.24 1.87 -13.12
C LYS A 91 -8.22 3.26 -13.77
N ALA A 92 -7.30 4.12 -13.35
CA ALA A 92 -7.20 5.48 -13.89
C ALA A 92 -6.85 5.49 -15.40
N ALA A 93 -5.98 4.58 -15.84
CA ALA A 93 -5.61 4.42 -17.23
C ALA A 93 -6.81 3.99 -18.08
N TYR A 94 -7.59 3.01 -17.59
CA TYR A 94 -8.83 2.57 -18.22
C TYR A 94 -9.85 3.71 -18.31
N GLU A 95 -10.07 4.46 -17.23
CA GLU A 95 -11.01 5.57 -17.19
C GLU A 95 -10.63 6.68 -18.19
N LYS A 96 -9.36 7.09 -18.23
CA LYS A 96 -8.86 8.08 -19.20
C LYS A 96 -9.03 7.59 -20.63
N LEU A 97 -8.54 6.38 -20.93
CA LEU A 97 -8.59 5.87 -22.31
C LEU A 97 -10.04 5.65 -22.78
N SER A 98 -10.93 5.22 -21.89
CA SER A 98 -12.38 5.07 -22.19
C SER A 98 -13.08 6.40 -22.46
N SER A 99 -12.58 7.52 -21.90
CA SER A 99 -13.08 8.85 -22.21
C SER A 99 -12.39 9.49 -23.43
N GLY A 100 -11.54 8.74 -24.15
CA GLY A 100 -10.73 9.24 -25.26
C GLY A 100 -9.52 10.10 -24.83
N ASN A 101 -9.25 10.22 -23.53
CA ASN A 101 -8.09 10.93 -23.02
C ASN A 101 -6.85 10.01 -23.02
N LYS A 102 -5.78 10.44 -23.68
CA LYS A 102 -4.52 9.70 -23.79
C LYS A 102 -3.38 10.30 -22.96
N ASP A 103 -3.67 11.32 -22.15
CA ASP A 103 -2.70 11.95 -21.27
C ASP A 103 -2.15 10.95 -20.24
N PRO A 104 -0.88 11.08 -19.84
CA PRO A 104 -0.30 10.25 -18.79
C PRO A 104 -1.13 10.27 -17.49
N VAL A 105 -1.17 9.14 -16.79
CA VAL A 105 -1.76 9.06 -15.46
C VAL A 105 -0.73 9.52 -14.43
N ARG A 106 -1.10 10.45 -13.54
CA ARG A 106 -0.22 10.99 -12.50
C ARG A 106 -0.38 10.22 -11.19
N PHE A 107 0.71 9.96 -10.49
CA PHE A 107 0.65 9.29 -9.18
C PHE A 107 -0.21 10.06 -8.16
N ASP A 108 -0.18 11.40 -8.22
CA ASP A 108 -0.95 12.26 -7.32
C ASP A 108 -2.47 12.21 -7.52
N GLU A 109 -2.92 11.77 -8.70
CA GLU A 109 -4.35 11.72 -9.06
C GLU A 109 -4.99 10.36 -8.74
N LEU A 110 -4.19 9.41 -8.24
CA LEU A 110 -4.68 8.08 -7.93
C LEU A 110 -5.69 8.11 -6.78
N ASP A 111 -6.80 7.40 -6.98
CA ASP A 111 -7.92 7.33 -6.04
C ASP A 111 -7.53 6.56 -4.76
N ARG A 112 -7.36 7.31 -3.67
CA ARG A 112 -6.98 6.77 -2.35
C ARG A 112 -8.09 5.93 -1.72
N PHE A 113 -9.35 6.24 -1.99
CA PHE A 113 -10.47 5.42 -1.51
C PHE A 113 -10.48 4.07 -2.22
N TYR A 114 -10.20 4.06 -3.51
CA TYR A 114 -10.02 2.82 -4.26
C TYR A 114 -8.83 2.00 -3.74
N MET A 115 -7.69 2.64 -3.44
CA MET A 115 -6.53 1.96 -2.85
C MET A 115 -6.86 1.31 -1.50
N GLU A 116 -7.51 2.04 -0.59
CA GLU A 116 -7.98 1.50 0.69
C GLU A 116 -8.90 0.30 0.46
N LYS A 117 -9.88 0.42 -0.44
CA LYS A 117 -10.80 -0.67 -0.76
C LYS A 117 -10.03 -1.91 -1.22
N ARG A 118 -9.02 -1.76 -2.09
CA ARG A 118 -8.19 -2.88 -2.57
C ARG A 118 -7.41 -3.58 -1.47
N ILE A 119 -6.88 -2.82 -0.50
CA ILE A 119 -6.22 -3.37 0.69
C ILE A 119 -7.22 -4.17 1.52
N LEU A 120 -8.39 -3.58 1.81
CA LEU A 120 -9.41 -4.24 2.63
C LEU A 120 -9.99 -5.49 1.96
N ASP A 121 -10.18 -5.48 0.64
CA ASP A 121 -10.63 -6.64 -0.13
C ASP A 121 -9.63 -7.81 0.01
N HIS A 122 -8.32 -7.53 -0.02
CA HIS A 122 -7.28 -8.54 0.22
C HIS A 122 -7.30 -9.11 1.63
N PHE A 123 -7.57 -8.28 2.64
CA PHE A 123 -7.68 -8.73 4.03
C PHE A 123 -8.98 -9.48 4.35
N ARG A 124 -9.99 -9.39 3.47
CA ARG A 124 -11.31 -10.00 3.65
C ARG A 124 -11.55 -11.18 2.71
N SER A 125 -10.60 -11.52 1.84
CA SER A 125 -10.73 -12.68 0.96
C SER A 125 -10.85 -13.97 1.77
N VAL A 126 -11.52 -14.98 1.19
CA VAL A 126 -11.72 -16.29 1.83
C VAL A 126 -10.37 -16.96 2.14
N TYR A 127 -9.37 -16.69 1.29
CA TYR A 127 -7.99 -17.15 1.43
C TYR A 127 -7.06 -15.94 1.39
N PRO A 128 -6.85 -15.24 2.51
CA PRO A 128 -5.99 -14.08 2.53
C PRO A 128 -4.54 -14.53 2.33
N SER A 129 -3.91 -14.04 1.26
CA SER A 129 -2.48 -14.25 1.00
C SER A 129 -1.58 -13.52 2.01
N TRP A 130 -2.15 -12.70 2.89
CA TRP A 130 -1.45 -11.81 3.80
C TRP A 130 -1.70 -12.18 5.27
N PRO A 131 -0.69 -12.04 6.15
CA PRO A 131 -0.86 -12.35 7.56
C PRO A 131 -1.94 -11.51 8.25
N LYS A 132 -2.65 -12.14 9.18
CA LYS A 132 -3.75 -11.52 9.95
C LYS A 132 -3.33 -10.24 10.68
N TYR A 133 -2.07 -10.15 11.12
CA TYR A 133 -1.57 -8.98 11.85
C TYR A 133 -1.60 -7.71 10.97
N MET A 134 -1.43 -7.84 9.64
CA MET A 134 -1.49 -6.69 8.74
C MET A 134 -2.88 -6.05 8.81
N ARG A 135 -3.94 -6.86 8.72
CA ARG A 135 -5.31 -6.35 8.85
C ARG A 135 -5.55 -5.57 10.15
N ASN A 136 -5.07 -6.09 11.27
CA ASN A 136 -5.28 -5.48 12.58
C ASN A 136 -4.50 -4.18 12.78
N ASN A 137 -3.38 -4.04 12.07
CA ASN A 137 -2.49 -2.90 12.20
C ASN A 137 -2.70 -1.85 11.11
N PHE A 138 -3.56 -2.08 10.11
CA PHE A 138 -3.84 -1.12 9.04
C PHE A 138 -4.70 0.05 9.55
N VAL A 139 -4.29 1.28 9.24
CA VAL A 139 -5.04 2.50 9.56
C VAL A 139 -5.18 3.36 8.31
N ASN A 140 -6.42 3.70 7.93
CA ASN A 140 -6.66 4.78 6.97
C ASN A 140 -6.73 6.12 7.72
N ASP A 141 -5.61 6.84 7.70
CA ASP A 141 -5.43 8.14 8.35
C ASP A 141 -5.83 9.34 7.47
N PHE A 142 -6.52 9.10 6.35
CA PHE A 142 -7.17 10.17 5.56
C PHE A 142 -8.62 10.42 6.01
N LYS A 143 -9.21 9.52 6.79
CA LYS A 143 -10.57 9.64 7.34
C LYS A 143 -10.60 10.16 8.78
N SER A 144 -9.42 10.41 9.37
CA SER A 144 -9.25 10.89 10.74
C SER A 144 -9.29 12.41 10.82
#